data_AF-A0A2S9GBU5-F1
#
_entry.id   AF-A0A2S9GBU5-F1
#
_cell.length_a   1.000
_cell.length_b   1.000
_cell.length_c   1.000
_cell.angle_alpha   90.00
_cell.angle_beta   90.00
_cell.angle_gamma   90.00
#
_symmetry.space_group_name_H-M   'P 1'
#
loop_
_entity.id
_entity.type
_entity.pdbx_description
1 polymer ?
#
loop_
_entity_poly.entity_id
_entity_poly.type
_entity_poly.pdbx_seq_one_letter_code
_entity_poly.pdbx_strand_id
1 'polypeptide(L)' 'NPYEFTPNVEANLGPNQPWVMETWLADPNEWSMVVVGLPAQSPPPLADPGFVCELKVDGAVVATDAGTKGALCSMRPW' A
#
# COMPACT_ATOMS: atom_id res chain seq x y z
N ASN A 1 1.13 19.80 8.21
CA ASN A 1 2.09 18.79 8.71
C ASN A 1 2.45 17.89 7.52
N PRO A 2 3.72 17.62 7.17
CA PRO A 2 4.04 16.88 5.94
C PRO A 2 3.45 15.45 5.87
N TYR A 3 3.07 14.88 7.03
CA TYR A 3 2.44 13.56 7.13
C TYR A 3 0.91 13.60 7.20
N GLU A 4 0.30 14.77 7.09
CA GLU A 4 -1.15 14.97 7.20
C GLU A 4 -1.93 14.24 6.10
N PHE A 5 -1.33 14.13 4.90
CA PHE A 5 -1.92 13.44 3.75
C PHE A 5 -1.18 12.15 3.37
N THR A 6 0.00 11.92 3.96
CA THR A 6 0.87 10.78 3.66
C THR A 6 1.43 10.20 4.96
N PRO A 7 0.60 9.59 5.82
CA PRO A 7 1.07 9.04 7.08
C PRO A 7 2.12 7.94 6.84
N ASN A 8 3.13 7.89 7.70
CA ASN A 8 4.08 6.79 7.74
C ASN A 8 3.67 5.81 8.85
N VAL A 9 3.63 4.51 8.53
CA VAL A 9 3.21 3.45 9.45
C VAL A 9 4.20 2.31 9.39
N GLU A 10 4.64 1.83 10.56
CA GLU A 10 5.36 0.58 10.71
C GLU A 10 4.36 -0.54 11.07
N ALA A 11 4.34 -1.62 10.29
CA ALA A 11 3.42 -2.73 10.47
C ALA A 11 4.11 -4.08 10.26
N ASN A 12 3.69 -5.09 11.03
CA ASN A 12 4.08 -6.48 10.82
C ASN A 12 3.10 -7.14 9.84
N LEU A 13 3.62 -7.67 8.73
CA LEU A 13 2.84 -8.34 7.67
C LEU A 13 3.15 -9.84 7.64
N GLY A 14 2.16 -10.64 7.24
CA GLY A 14 2.34 -12.08 7.01
C GLY A 14 1.18 -12.69 6.21
N PRO A 15 1.26 -13.98 5.82
CA PRO A 15 0.27 -14.62 4.95
C PRO A 15 -1.19 -14.56 5.44
N ASN A 16 -1.39 -14.47 6.76
CA ASN A 16 -2.71 -14.33 7.38
C ASN A 16 -2.80 -13.06 8.24
N GLN A 17 -1.90 -12.11 8.02
CA GLN A 17 -1.80 -10.87 8.77
C GLN A 17 -1.61 -9.70 7.79
N PRO A 18 -2.70 -9.29 7.10
CA PRO A 18 -2.66 -8.09 6.30
C PRO A 18 -2.67 -6.85 7.19
N TRP A 19 -2.08 -5.77 6.69
CA TRP A 19 -2.35 -4.44 7.19
C TRP A 19 -3.43 -3.80 6.32
N VAL A 20 -4.45 -3.23 6.96
CA VAL A 20 -5.58 -2.59 6.29
C VAL A 20 -5.72 -1.18 6.85
N MET A 21 -5.83 -0.21 5.95
CA MET A 21 -6.10 1.19 6.27
C MET A 21 -7.39 1.61 5.57
N GLU A 22 -8.40 1.93 6.37
CA GLU A 22 -9.66 2.49 5.88
C GLU A 22 -9.65 4.00 6.03
N THR A 23 -9.99 4.72 4.96
CA THR A 23 -10.03 6.18 4.94
C THR A 23 -11.05 6.66 3.90
N TRP A 24 -11.37 7.95 3.96
CA TRP A 24 -12.20 8.62 2.98
C TRP A 24 -11.34 9.36 1.96
N LEU A 25 -11.73 9.29 0.69
CA LEU A 25 -11.24 10.17 -0.36
C LEU A 25 -12.26 11.31 -0.53
N ALA A 26 -11.76 12.52 -0.78
CA ALA A 26 -12.63 13.66 -1.09
C ALA A 26 -13.29 13.51 -2.47
N ASP A 27 -12.54 12.97 -3.44
CA ASP A 27 -13.05 12.49 -4.72
C ASP A 27 -12.61 11.01 -4.86
N PRO A 28 -13.54 10.06 -5.09
CA PRO A 28 -13.21 8.64 -5.22
C PRO A 28 -12.33 8.31 -6.44
N ASN A 29 -12.22 9.22 -7.42
CA ASN A 29 -11.41 9.03 -8.63
C ASN A 29 -10.03 9.71 -8.56
N GLU A 30 -9.75 10.51 -7.51
CA GLU A 30 -8.51 11.27 -7.38
C GLU A 30 -7.71 10.87 -6.14
N TRP A 31 -6.39 10.79 -6.32
CA TRP A 31 -5.32 10.38 -5.39
C TRP A 31 -5.66 9.38 -4.29
N SER A 32 -5.12 8.18 -4.44
CA SER A 32 -4.60 7.37 -3.35
C SER A 32 -3.29 6.72 -3.78
N MET A 33 -2.32 6.64 -2.88
CA MET A 33 -1.06 5.93 -3.10
C MET A 33 -0.72 5.18 -1.83
N VAL A 34 -0.45 3.89 -1.97
CA VAL A 34 0.09 3.05 -0.91
C VAL A 34 1.41 2.52 -1.41
N VAL A 35 2.49 2.87 -0.70
CA VAL A 35 3.81 2.30 -0.92
C VAL A 35 4.12 1.42 0.27
N VAL A 36 4.39 0.16 0.01
CA VAL A 36 4.97 -0.75 1.00
C VAL A 36 6.38 -1.10 0.57
N GLY A 37 7.28 -1.13 1.54
CA GLY A 37 8.66 -1.50 1.32
C GLY A 37 9.30 -1.98 2.61
N LEU A 38 10.37 -2.72 2.42
CA LEU A 38 11.25 -3.13 3.49
C LEU A 38 12.12 -1.94 3.97
N PRO A 39 12.40 -1.78 5.28
CA PRO A 39 13.35 -0.77 5.74
C PRO A 39 14.73 -0.92 5.06
N ALA A 40 15.53 0.15 5.00
CA ALA A 40 16.76 0.19 4.21
C ALA A 40 17.82 -0.89 4.58
N GLN A 41 17.73 -1.48 5.77
CA GLN A 41 18.65 -2.50 6.31
C GLN A 41 18.04 -3.91 6.32
N SER A 42 17.08 -4.16 5.44
CA SER A 42 16.26 -5.37 5.51
C SER A 42 16.92 -6.65 5.01
N PRO A 43 16.36 -7.82 5.40
CA PRO A 43 16.72 -9.13 4.86
C PRO A 43 16.65 -9.18 3.32
N PRO A 44 17.20 -10.25 2.69
CA PRO A 44 17.09 -10.47 1.24
C PRO A 44 15.64 -10.37 0.74
N PRO A 45 15.43 -10.13 -0.57
CA PRO A 45 14.10 -10.03 -1.15
C PRO A 45 13.21 -11.21 -0.75
N LEU A 46 11.92 -10.93 -0.56
CA LEU A 46 10.93 -11.97 -0.28
C LEU A 46 10.83 -12.94 -1.47
N ALA A 47 10.38 -14.17 -1.19
CA ALA A 47 9.97 -15.08 -2.25
C ALA A 47 8.71 -14.54 -2.96
N ASP A 48 8.57 -14.83 -4.25
CA ASP A 48 7.39 -14.46 -5.05
C ASP A 48 6.08 -15.00 -4.42
N PRO A 49 4.99 -14.20 -4.36
CA PRO A 49 4.83 -12.83 -4.90
C PRO A 49 5.38 -11.71 -4.00
N GLY A 50 5.81 -12.03 -2.77
CA GLY A 50 6.31 -11.08 -1.80
C GLY A 50 5.21 -10.25 -1.17
N PHE A 51 5.34 -8.93 -1.22
CA PHE A 51 4.27 -8.02 -0.86
C PHE A 51 3.14 -8.15 -1.87
N VAL A 52 1.90 -8.14 -1.37
CA VAL A 52 0.70 -8.01 -2.19
C VAL A 52 -0.04 -6.79 -1.69
N CYS A 53 -0.41 -5.93 -2.61
CA CYS A 53 -1.15 -4.72 -2.35
C CYS A 53 -2.45 -4.75 -3.14
N GLU A 54 -3.55 -4.39 -2.48
CA GLU A 54 -4.87 -4.22 -3.08
C GLU A 54 -5.45 -2.89 -2.60
N LEU A 55 -5.88 -2.05 -3.54
CA LEU A 55 -6.57 -0.79 -3.27
C LEU A 55 -8.02 -0.91 -3.70
N LYS A 56 -8.92 -0.66 -2.74
CA LYS A 56 -10.37 -0.65 -2.95
C LYS A 56 -10.94 0.74 -2.71
N VAL A 57 -11.81 1.18 -3.61
CA VAL A 57 -12.64 2.39 -3.47
C VAL A 57 -14.10 1.96 -3.59
N ASP A 58 -14.93 2.32 -2.62
CA ASP A 58 -16.35 1.94 -2.55
C ASP A 58 -16.62 0.44 -2.79
N GLY A 59 -15.70 -0.40 -2.30
CA GLY A 59 -15.75 -1.86 -2.43
C GLY A 59 -15.24 -2.43 -3.76
N ALA A 60 -14.93 -1.59 -4.75
CA ALA A 60 -14.33 -2.02 -6.02
C ALA A 60 -12.80 -2.00 -5.94
N VAL A 61 -12.14 -3.08 -6.41
CA VAL A 61 -10.67 -3.10 -6.55
C VAL A 61 -10.29 -2.24 -7.74
N VAL A 62 -9.58 -1.14 -7.47
CA VAL A 62 -9.17 -0.14 -8.49
C VAL A 62 -7.70 -0.23 -8.86
N ALA A 63 -6.86 -0.78 -7.98
CA ALA A 63 -5.46 -1.07 -8.29
C ALA A 63 -4.96 -2.26 -7.47
N THR A 64 -4.07 -3.05 -8.05
CA THR A 64 -3.34 -4.15 -7.39
C THR A 64 -1.89 -4.12 -7.82
N ASP A 65 -0.99 -4.47 -6.92
CA ASP A 65 0.42 -4.65 -7.24
C ASP A 65 1.06 -5.71 -6.34
N ALA A 66 2.17 -6.28 -6.79
CA ALA A 66 2.94 -7.23 -6.00
C ALA A 66 4.44 -7.12 -6.29
N GLY A 67 5.27 -7.43 -5.28
CA GLY A 67 6.71 -7.40 -5.47
C GLY A 67 7.52 -7.91 -4.30
N THR A 68 8.72 -8.39 -4.60
CA THR A 68 9.62 -9.04 -3.63
C THR A 68 10.39 -8.07 -2.74
N LYS A 69 10.42 -6.78 -3.11
CA LYS A 69 11.11 -5.70 -2.35
C LYS A 69 10.16 -4.62 -1.84
N GLY A 70 8.94 -4.60 -2.36
CA GLY A 70 7.92 -3.61 -2.09
C GLY A 70 6.81 -3.72 -3.13
N ALA A 71 5.72 -3.01 -2.91
CA ALA A 71 4.60 -2.90 -3.83
C ALA A 71 4.00 -1.49 -3.78
N LEU A 72 3.40 -1.06 -4.87
CA LEU A 72 2.74 0.22 -5.04
C LEU A 72 1.34 0.02 -5.61
N CYS A 73 0.31 0.23 -4.79
CA CYS A 73 -1.03 0.48 -5.31
C CYS A 73 -1.26 1.98 -5.37
N SER A 74 -1.80 2.49 -6.48
CA SER A 74 -2.10 3.91 -6.55
C SER A 74 -3.31 4.18 -7.43
N MET A 75 -4.21 5.06 -7.01
CA MET A 75 -5.08 5.84 -7.90
C MET A 75 -4.60 7.28 -7.96
N ARG A 76 -4.51 7.87 -9.14
CA ARG A 76 -4.06 9.25 -9.36
C ARG A 76 -4.74 9.72 -10.65
N PRO A 77 -5.26 10.94 -10.74
CA PRO A 77 -4.43 12.08 -11.17
C PRO A 77 -4.67 13.33 -10.30
N TRP A 78 -3.72 14.28 -10.37
CA TRP A 78 -3.71 15.56 -9.64
C TRP A 78 -4.19 16.66 -10.56
#